data_AF-A0A1F5UFN6-F1
#
_entry.id   AF-A0A1F5UFN6-F1
#
_cell.length_a   1.000
_cell.length_b   1.000
_cell.length_c   1.000
_cell.angle_alpha   90.00
_cell.angle_beta   90.00
_cell.angle_gamma   90.00
#
_symmetry.space_group_name_H-M   'P 1'
#
loop_
_entity.id
_entity.type
_entity.pdbx_description
1 polymer ?
#
loop_
_entity_poly.entity_id
_entity_poly.type
_entity_poly.pdbx_seq_one_letter_code
_entity_poly.pdbx_strand_id
1 'polypeptide(L)'
;MENEKLIQIKGDLPAPAGHLNIVIKGPVLKFKREKIMLADILSICVGFAVPAKGGGYVQLYLKLKENKESTICMSEGYSDDLLAEYKKYGSLLAGNTGKTIIETPFGADA
;
A
#
# COMPACT_ATOMS: atom_id res chain seq x y z
N MET A 1 -10.54 22.96 20.18
CA MET A 1 -9.99 21.59 20.12
C MET A 1 -10.62 20.90 18.93
N GLU A 2 -9.92 20.86 17.79
CA GLU A 2 -10.37 20.05 16.66
C GLU A 2 -10.19 18.58 17.03
N ASN A 3 -11.25 17.79 16.92
CA ASN A 3 -11.20 16.35 17.14
C ASN A 3 -10.27 15.74 16.09
N GLU A 4 -9.13 15.17 16.52
CA GLU A 4 -8.24 14.46 15.62
C GLU A 4 -9.01 13.34 14.92
N LYS A 5 -9.18 13.45 13.59
CA LYS A 5 -9.88 12.47 12.78
C LYS A 5 -9.12 11.13 12.85
N LEU A 6 -9.81 10.09 13.32
CA LEU A 6 -9.34 8.70 13.32
C LEU A 6 -9.94 7.98 12.12
N ILE A 7 -9.09 7.43 11.26
CA ILE A 7 -9.49 6.63 10.11
C ILE A 7 -8.86 5.25 10.23
N GLN A 8 -9.64 4.20 9.97
CA GLN A 8 -9.15 2.82 9.91
C GLN A 8 -9.49 2.22 8.54
N ILE A 9 -8.49 1.68 7.87
CA ILE A 9 -8.65 0.90 6.64
C ILE A 9 -8.31 -0.54 6.98
N LYS A 10 -9.30 -1.42 6.83
CA LYS A 10 -9.18 -2.85 7.10
C LYS A 10 -9.65 -3.64 5.88
N GLY A 11 -9.10 -4.83 5.73
CA GLY A 11 -9.45 -5.73 4.65
C GLY A 11 -8.74 -7.06 4.79
N ASP A 12 -9.24 -8.05 4.05
CA ASP A 12 -8.60 -9.34 3.90
C ASP A 12 -8.03 -9.41 2.49
N LEU A 13 -6.75 -9.75 2.39
CA LEU A 13 -6.01 -9.90 1.15
C LEU A 13 -5.47 -11.33 1.05
N PRO A 14 -5.31 -11.87 -0.17
CA PRO A 14 -4.70 -13.18 -0.37
C PRO A 14 -3.33 -13.29 0.31
N ALA A 15 -2.93 -14.51 0.68
CA ALA A 15 -1.63 -14.74 1.31
C ALA A 15 -0.45 -14.26 0.42
N PRO A 16 0.68 -13.84 1.01
CA PRO A 16 0.95 -13.75 2.44
C PRO A 16 0.45 -12.47 3.13
N ALA A 17 -0.25 -11.56 2.43
CA ALA A 17 -0.72 -10.31 3.03
C ALA A 17 -1.67 -10.54 4.20
N GLY A 18 -2.62 -11.45 4.05
CA GLY A 18 -3.61 -11.78 5.07
C GLY A 18 -4.42 -10.53 5.47
N HIS A 19 -4.44 -10.23 6.77
CA HIS A 19 -5.23 -9.11 7.29
C HIS A 19 -4.52 -7.76 7.13
N LEU A 20 -5.12 -6.86 6.35
CA LEU A 20 -4.73 -5.46 6.25
C LEU A 20 -5.33 -4.67 7.42
N ASN A 21 -4.50 -3.89 8.11
CA ASN A 21 -4.96 -2.94 9.13
C ASN A 21 -4.07 -1.69 9.13
N ILE A 22 -4.62 -0.58 8.63
CA ILE A 22 -3.98 0.74 8.60
C ILE A 22 -4.79 1.69 9.46
N VAL A 23 -4.12 2.46 10.31
CA VAL A 23 -4.73 3.48 11.16
C VAL A 23 -4.10 4.83 10.86
N ILE A 24 -4.91 5.82 10.54
CA ILE A 24 -4.48 7.22 10.42
C ILE A 24 -5.08 7.97 11.60
N LYS A 25 -4.22 8.59 12.42
CA LYS A 25 -4.64 9.43 13.56
C LYS A 25 -3.81 10.71 13.52
N GLY A 26 -4.47 11.83 13.23
CA GLY A 26 -3.79 13.10 13.06
C GLY A 26 -2.72 13.01 11.97
N PRO A 27 -1.46 13.44 12.21
CA PRO A 27 -0.40 13.42 11.22
C PRO A 27 0.32 12.06 11.11
N VAL A 28 -0.17 11.01 11.79
CA VAL A 28 0.52 9.71 11.88
C VAL A 28 -0.30 8.62 11.20
N LEU A 29 0.37 7.88 10.33
CA LEU A 29 -0.10 6.64 9.72
C LEU A 29 0.58 5.46 10.42
N LYS A 30 -0.19 4.43 10.80
CA LYS A 30 0.30 3.20 11.43
C LYS A 30 -0.17 1.98 10.67
N PHE A 31 0.72 1.02 10.49
CA PHE A 31 0.43 -0.31 9.96
C PHE A 31 1.47 -1.27 10.52
N LYS A 32 1.12 -2.55 10.72
CA LYS A 32 2.01 -3.53 11.37
C LYS A 32 2.61 -2.94 12.67
N ARG A 33 3.94 -2.86 12.77
CA ARG A 33 4.68 -2.23 13.88
C ARG A 33 5.27 -0.85 13.51
N GLU A 34 4.94 -0.34 12.33
CA GLU A 34 5.47 0.93 11.82
C GLU A 34 4.58 2.11 12.17
N LYS A 35 5.22 3.28 12.29
CA LYS A 35 4.58 4.58 12.47
C LYS A 35 5.28 5.56 11.54
N ILE A 36 4.55 6.14 10.60
CA ILE A 36 5.08 7.03 9.58
C ILE A 36 4.33 8.36 9.65
N MET A 37 5.07 9.45 9.59
CA MET A 37 4.49 10.79 9.50
C MET A 37 3.95 11.00 8.09
N LEU A 38 2.71 11.48 7.97
CA LEU A 38 2.11 11.79 6.66
C LEU A 38 2.93 12.81 5.86
N ALA A 39 3.67 13.68 6.56
CA ALA A 39 4.58 14.64 5.95
C ALA A 39 5.76 13.99 5.21
N ASP A 40 6.13 12.76 5.55
CA ASP A 40 7.27 12.04 4.96
C ASP A 40 6.88 11.12 3.81
N ILE A 41 5.58 10.90 3.61
CA ILE A 41 5.04 10.13 2.50
C ILE A 41 4.99 11.03 1.26
N LEU A 42 5.67 10.62 0.19
CA LEU A 42 5.62 11.27 -1.12
C LEU A 42 4.43 10.74 -1.93
N SER A 43 4.29 9.42 -2.00
CA SER A 43 3.19 8.76 -2.73
C SER A 43 2.83 7.41 -2.12
N ILE A 44 1.59 6.99 -2.37
CA ILE A 44 1.14 5.62 -2.18
C ILE A 44 1.38 4.88 -3.48
N CYS A 45 1.95 3.68 -3.42
CA CYS A 45 2.31 2.94 -4.61
C CYS A 45 1.68 1.55 -4.60
N VAL A 46 1.15 1.13 -5.76
CA VAL A 46 0.74 -0.25 -6.02
C VAL A 46 1.71 -0.82 -7.04
N GLY A 47 2.59 -1.69 -6.57
CA GLY A 47 3.60 -2.31 -7.39
C GLY A 47 3.25 -3.75 -7.73
N PHE A 48 3.58 -4.22 -8.92
CA PHE A 48 3.28 -5.58 -9.33
C PHE A 48 4.33 -6.14 -10.28
N ALA A 49 4.56 -7.45 -10.22
CA ALA A 49 5.44 -8.17 -11.13
C ALA A 49 4.69 -9.31 -11.80
N VAL A 50 4.85 -9.46 -13.12
CA VAL A 50 4.20 -10.50 -13.93
C VAL A 50 5.26 -11.34 -14.64
N PRO A 51 5.85 -12.35 -13.98
CA PRO A 51 6.84 -13.23 -14.58
C PRO A 51 6.22 -14.16 -15.64
N ALA A 52 6.97 -14.47 -16.69
CA ALA A 52 6.50 -15.28 -17.82
C ALA A 52 6.07 -16.70 -17.44
N LYS A 53 6.62 -17.27 -16.36
CA LYS A 53 6.33 -18.63 -15.88
C LYS A 53 5.25 -18.68 -14.79
N GLY A 54 4.55 -17.57 -14.54
CA GLY A 54 3.58 -17.43 -13.46
C GLY A 54 4.23 -17.19 -12.08
N GLY A 55 3.39 -16.93 -11.06
CA GLY A 55 3.86 -16.71 -9.69
C GLY A 55 4.22 -15.27 -9.34
N GLY A 56 3.78 -14.28 -10.12
CA GLY A 56 3.99 -12.86 -9.84
C GLY A 56 3.42 -12.40 -8.49
N TYR A 57 3.55 -11.12 -8.19
CA TYR A 57 3.03 -10.57 -6.93
C TYR A 57 2.43 -9.18 -7.14
N VAL A 58 1.65 -8.76 -6.15
CA VAL A 58 1.16 -7.38 -6.03
C VAL A 58 1.47 -6.89 -4.62
N GLN A 59 2.02 -5.68 -4.50
CA GLN A 59 2.33 -5.04 -3.22
C GLN A 59 1.77 -3.62 -3.12
N LEU A 60 1.37 -3.25 -1.91
CA LEU A 60 1.02 -1.89 -1.52
C LEU A 60 2.15 -1.37 -0.66
N TYR A 61 2.75 -0.25 -1.06
CA TYR A 61 3.89 0.33 -0.36
C TYR A 61 3.85 1.86 -0.40
N LEU A 62 4.68 2.46 0.44
CA LEU A 62 4.83 3.91 0.55
C LEU A 62 6.16 4.30 -0.05
N LYS A 63 6.17 5.31 -0.93
CA LYS A 63 7.39 6.02 -1.27
C LYS A 63 7.55 7.18 -0.30
N LEU A 64 8.66 7.18 0.42
CA LEU A 64 8.98 8.18 1.44
C LEU A 64 10.05 9.14 0.91
N LYS A 65 10.29 10.22 1.65
CA LYS A 65 11.46 11.08 1.43
C LYS A 65 12.76 10.27 1.49
N GLU A 66 13.84 10.85 0.97
CA GLU A 66 15.18 10.25 0.96
C GLU A 66 15.25 8.91 0.22
N ASN A 67 14.37 8.70 -0.76
CA ASN A 67 14.27 7.47 -1.56
C ASN A 67 14.05 6.20 -0.73
N LYS A 68 13.45 6.32 0.46
CA LYS A 68 13.05 5.17 1.27
C LYS A 68 11.70 4.63 0.81
N GLU A 69 11.51 3.33 0.95
CA GLU A 69 10.23 2.67 0.71
C GLU A 69 9.82 1.86 1.94
N SER A 70 8.53 1.80 2.23
CA SER A 70 7.99 0.91 3.27
C SER A 70 6.80 0.12 2.76
N THR A 71 6.94 -1.20 2.74
CA THR A 71 5.91 -2.13 2.24
C THR A 71 4.83 -2.37 3.30
N ILE A 72 3.62 -1.94 2.99
CA ILE A 72 2.44 -2.16 3.84
C ILE A 72 2.07 -3.64 3.81
N CYS A 73 1.85 -4.21 2.62
CA CYS A 73 1.51 -5.62 2.44
C CYS A 73 1.83 -6.08 1.01
N MET A 74 1.90 -7.39 0.81
CA MET A 74 2.16 -8.04 -0.48
C MET A 74 1.46 -9.40 -0.54
N SER A 75 0.87 -9.69 -1.68
CA SER A 75 0.24 -10.98 -2.00
C SER A 75 0.95 -11.60 -3.20
N GLU A 76 1.09 -12.93 -3.18
CA GLU A 76 1.63 -13.70 -4.30
C GLU A 76 0.51 -14.14 -5.24
N GLY A 77 0.89 -14.54 -6.46
CA GLY A 77 -0.03 -14.93 -7.51
C GLY A 77 -0.69 -13.73 -8.19
N TYR A 78 0.08 -12.98 -8.99
CA TYR A 78 -0.47 -11.88 -9.81
C TYR A 78 -1.72 -12.33 -10.58
N SER A 79 -2.78 -11.54 -10.44
CA SER A 79 -3.96 -11.53 -11.29
C SER A 79 -4.48 -10.11 -11.40
N ASP A 80 -5.26 -9.82 -12.44
CA ASP A 80 -5.86 -8.49 -12.59
C ASP A 80 -6.85 -8.17 -11.47
N ASP A 81 -7.53 -9.18 -10.92
CA ASP A 81 -8.41 -9.05 -9.76
C ASP A 81 -7.61 -8.67 -8.50
N LEU A 82 -6.47 -9.31 -8.27
CA LEU A 82 -5.59 -8.99 -7.16
C LEU A 82 -5.04 -7.57 -7.29
N LEU A 83 -4.62 -7.17 -8.50
CA LEU A 83 -4.17 -5.82 -8.78
C LEU A 83 -5.29 -4.80 -8.51
N ALA A 84 -6.51 -5.06 -8.98
CA ALA A 84 -7.67 -4.20 -8.75
C ALA A 84 -7.98 -4.03 -7.26
N GLU A 85 -7.88 -5.11 -6.48
CA GLU A 85 -8.08 -5.07 -5.03
C GLU A 85 -7.02 -4.22 -4.32
N TYR A 86 -5.75 -4.39 -4.68
CA TYR A 86 -4.67 -3.55 -4.17
C TYR A 86 -4.84 -2.07 -4.56
N LYS A 87 -5.28 -1.79 -5.80
CA LYS A 87 -5.59 -0.44 -6.27
C LYS A 87 -6.73 0.20 -5.48
N LYS A 88 -7.75 -0.58 -5.11
CA LYS A 88 -8.85 -0.11 -4.23
C LYS A 88 -8.31 0.34 -2.87
N TYR A 89 -7.50 -0.47 -2.19
CA TYR A 89 -6.93 -0.08 -0.90
C TYR A 89 -5.92 1.07 -1.01
N GLY A 90 -5.10 1.08 -2.06
CA GLY A 90 -4.19 2.19 -2.36
C GLY A 90 -4.95 3.50 -2.59
N SER A 91 -6.08 3.46 -3.30
CA SER A 91 -6.91 4.64 -3.57
C SER A 91 -7.59 5.15 -2.31
N LEU A 92 -8.11 4.24 -1.46
CA LEU A 92 -8.65 4.60 -0.15
C LEU A 92 -7.58 5.26 0.73
N LEU A 93 -6.36 4.71 0.74
CA LEU A 93 -5.27 5.26 1.52
C LEU A 93 -4.84 6.64 1.01
N ALA A 94 -4.65 6.78 -0.30
CA ALA A 94 -4.35 8.04 -0.98
C ALA A 94 -5.39 9.12 -0.65
N GLY A 95 -6.68 8.82 -0.80
CA GLY A 95 -7.77 9.75 -0.52
C GLY A 95 -7.84 10.20 0.95
N ASN A 96 -7.52 9.32 1.89
CA ASN A 96 -7.51 9.65 3.32
C ASN A 96 -6.23 10.35 3.80
N THR A 97 -5.16 10.31 3.02
CA THR A 97 -3.86 10.94 3.33
C THR A 97 -3.57 12.17 2.48
N GLY A 98 -4.42 12.47 1.50
CA GLY A 98 -4.19 13.55 0.52
C GLY A 98 -2.97 13.28 -0.37
N LYS A 99 -2.60 12.01 -0.58
CA LYS A 99 -1.45 11.59 -1.39
C LYS A 99 -1.91 11.09 -2.74
N THR A 100 -1.01 11.07 -3.71
CA THR A 100 -1.25 10.45 -5.01
C THR A 100 -1.01 8.95 -4.94
N ILE A 101 -1.73 8.20 -5.76
CA ILE A 101 -1.47 6.79 -6.03
C ILE A 101 -0.65 6.65 -7.31
N ILE A 102 0.37 5.78 -7.29
CA ILE A 102 1.21 5.46 -8.45
C ILE A 102 1.19 3.95 -8.67
N GLU A 103 0.96 3.53 -9.90
CA GLU A 103 1.12 2.13 -10.29
C GLU A 103 2.54 1.90 -10.80
N THR A 104 3.19 0.84 -10.33
CA THR A 104 4.59 0.57 -10.67
C THR A 104 4.75 -0.88 -11.14
N PRO A 105 4.85 -1.13 -12.45
CA PRO A 105 5.22 -2.44 -12.94
C PRO A 105 6.70 -2.70 -12.62
N PHE A 106 6.97 -3.72 -11.81
CA PHE A 106 8.31 -4.28 -11.67
C PHE A 106 8.49 -5.28 -12.80
N GLY A 107 9.48 -5.01 -13.67
CA GLY A 107 9.75 -5.86 -14.82
C GLY A 107 9.89 -7.33 -14.43
N ALA A 108 9.50 -8.22 -15.34
CA ALA A 108 9.92 -9.61 -15.27
C ALA A 108 11.42 -9.64 -15.58
N ASP A 109 12.27 -9.66 -14.55
CA ASP A 109 13.65 -10.10 -14.75
C ASP A 109 13.54 -11.56 -15.26
N ALA A 110 13.93 -11.75 -16.52
CA ALA A 110 13.80 -12.98 -17.29
C ALA A 110 14.93 -13.97 -16.98
#